data_AF-A0A843JTA0-F1
#
_entry.id   AF-A0A843JTA0-F1
#
_cell.length_a   1.000
_cell.length_b   1.000
_cell.length_c   1.000
_cell.angle_alpha   90.00
_cell.angle_beta   90.00
_cell.angle_gamma   90.00
#
_symmetry.space_group_name_H-M   'P 1'
#
loop_
_entity.id
_entity.type
_entity.pdbx_description
1 polymer ?
#
loop_
_entity_poly.entity_id
_entity_poly.type
_entity_poly.pdbx_seq_one_letter_code
_entity_poly.pdbx_strand_id
1 'polypeptide(L)'
;MARDDIWDGFFGEEFDAFNRRINRMFADLENLTGSGVKTYGYTMYQGPDGVPHFREFGNTAGGNVQIASRGSDDPFCDVVKDGDTVRATVELPGIAKEDISLEGTANTLTVSVDNHKKQFSKTLA
;
A
#
# COMPACT_ATOMS: atom_id res chain seq x y z
N MET A 1 24.48 -2.16 18.69
CA MET A 1 24.82 -1.68 17.34
C MET A 1 23.51 -1.37 16.67
N ALA A 2 23.08 -0.12 16.74
CA ALA A 2 21.93 0.35 15.97
C ALA A 2 22.35 0.27 14.51
N ARG A 3 21.54 -0.39 13.68
CA ARG A 3 21.67 -0.25 12.23
C ARG A 3 21.36 1.22 11.96
N ASP A 4 22.30 1.95 11.39
CA ASP A 4 21.94 3.17 10.67
C ASP A 4 21.01 2.69 9.56
N ASP A 5 19.70 2.81 9.81
CA ASP A 5 18.68 2.17 9.00
C ASP A 5 18.71 2.80 7.61
N ILE A 6 18.79 1.95 6.59
CA ILE A 6 18.88 2.33 5.17
C ILE A 6 17.80 3.38 4.80
N TRP A 7 16.67 3.34 5.51
CA TRP A 7 15.54 4.24 5.37
C TRP A 7 15.82 5.68 5.84
N ASP A 8 16.56 5.87 6.93
CA ASP A 8 16.88 7.22 7.44
C ASP A 8 17.84 7.94 6.48
N GLY A 9 18.78 7.21 5.88
CA GLY A 9 19.70 7.77 4.88
C GLY A 9 19.04 8.06 3.52
N PHE A 10 17.95 7.37 3.19
CA PHE A 10 17.29 7.44 1.88
C PHE A 10 16.08 8.39 1.87
N PHE A 11 15.41 8.54 3.02
CA PHE A 11 14.18 9.34 3.15
C PHE A 11 14.24 10.42 4.25
N GLY A 12 15.24 10.38 5.13
CA GLY A 12 15.54 11.45 6.08
C GLY A 12 14.37 11.89 6.96
N GLU A 13 14.18 13.20 7.10
CA GLU A 13 13.20 13.81 8.00
C GLU A 13 11.74 13.41 7.70
N GLU A 14 11.43 13.06 6.45
CA GLU A 14 10.10 12.59 6.06
C GLU A 14 9.78 11.23 6.70
N PHE A 15 10.76 10.32 6.74
CA PHE A 15 10.61 9.01 7.37
C PHE A 15 10.49 9.12 8.88
N ASP A 16 11.22 10.06 9.50
CA ASP A 16 11.09 10.38 10.92
C ASP A 16 9.69 10.89 11.29
N ALA A 17 9.16 11.82 10.49
CA ALA A 17 7.81 12.34 10.68
C ALA A 17 6.75 11.25 10.50
N PHE A 18 6.96 10.38 9.52
CA PHE A 18 6.14 9.21 9.25
C PHE A 18 6.15 8.21 10.42
N ASN A 19 7.33 7.81 10.91
CA ASN A 19 7.48 6.89 12.03
C ASN A 19 6.79 7.40 13.29
N ARG A 20 6.92 8.70 13.59
CA ARG A 20 6.19 9.32 14.71
C ARG A 20 4.67 9.23 14.55
N ARG A 21 4.16 9.39 13.32
CA ARG A 21 2.73 9.28 13.04
C ARG A 21 2.23 7.85 13.13
N ILE A 22 2.96 6.88 12.58
CA ILE A 22 2.61 5.46 12.67
C ILE A 22 2.59 4.99 14.12
N ASN A 23 3.61 5.34 14.91
CA ASN A 23 3.68 4.93 16.31
C ASN A 23 2.48 5.46 17.11
N ARG A 24 2.03 6.68 16.80
CA ARG A 24 0.80 7.23 17.38
C ARG A 24 -0.43 6.45 16.92
N MET A 25 -0.53 6.11 15.63
CA MET A 25 -1.64 5.33 15.11
C MET A 25 -1.73 3.93 15.74
N PHE A 26 -0.59 3.23 15.93
CA PHE A 26 -0.58 1.93 16.60
C PHE A 26 -0.95 2.02 18.08
N ALA A 27 -0.47 3.05 18.79
CA ALA A 27 -0.89 3.32 20.16
C ALA A 27 -2.41 3.59 20.24
N ASP A 28 -2.97 4.31 19.27
CA ASP A 28 -4.42 4.55 19.18
C ASP A 28 -5.18 3.26 18.80
N LEU A 29 -4.58 2.38 17.99
CA LEU A 29 -5.13 1.08 17.60
C LEU A 29 -5.19 0.08 18.76
N GLU A 30 -4.19 0.06 19.64
CA GLU A 30 -4.22 -0.71 20.88
C GLU A 30 -5.37 -0.28 21.80
N ASN A 31 -5.82 0.98 21.68
CA ASN A 31 -6.93 1.55 22.45
C ASN A 31 -8.29 1.47 21.72
N LEU A 32 -8.34 0.97 20.48
CA LEU A 32 -9.57 0.87 19.69
C LEU A 32 -10.39 -0.37 20.12
N THR A 33 -11.46 -0.14 20.86
CA THR A 33 -12.44 -1.14 21.34
C THR A 33 -13.52 -1.53 20.30
N GLY A 34 -13.29 -1.24 19.01
CA GLY A 34 -14.28 -1.44 17.94
C GLY A 34 -14.22 -2.82 17.29
N SER A 35 -15.37 -3.47 17.06
CA SER A 35 -15.42 -4.70 16.29
C SER A 35 -15.24 -4.44 14.78
N GLY A 36 -14.22 -5.04 14.19
CA GLY A 36 -13.94 -4.98 12.75
C GLY A 36 -12.44 -4.98 12.42
N VAL A 37 -12.04 -5.64 11.33
CA VAL A 37 -10.63 -5.64 10.88
C VAL A 37 -10.22 -4.23 10.45
N LYS A 38 -9.20 -3.70 11.11
CA LYS A 38 -8.54 -2.45 10.75
C LYS A 38 -7.34 -2.76 9.86
N THR A 39 -7.29 -2.12 8.71
CA THR A 39 -6.19 -2.22 7.76
C THR A 39 -5.53 -0.85 7.66
N TYR A 40 -4.20 -0.85 7.72
CA TYR A 40 -3.38 0.31 7.40
C TYR A 40 -2.16 -0.22 6.66
N GLY A 41 -1.78 0.46 5.58
CA GLY A 41 -0.58 0.19 4.85
C GLY A 41 -0.07 1.44 4.17
N TYR A 42 1.19 1.40 3.77
CA TYR A 42 1.87 2.49 3.10
C TYR A 42 2.85 1.94 2.08
N THR A 43 3.17 2.75 1.07
CA THR A 43 4.31 2.55 0.17
C THR A 43 5.22 3.76 0.28
N MET A 44 6.52 3.52 0.13
CA MET A 44 7.54 4.52 0.07
C MET A 44 8.57 4.10 -0.98
N TYR A 45 8.78 4.91 -2.01
CA TYR A 45 9.76 4.65 -3.07
C TYR A 45 10.39 5.93 -3.57
N GLN A 46 11.60 5.86 -4.14
CA GLN A 46 12.23 6.99 -4.84
C GLN A 46 12.36 6.62 -6.31
N GLY A 47 11.81 7.47 -7.18
CA GLY A 47 11.89 7.26 -8.62
C GLY A 47 13.30 7.53 -9.18
N PRO A 48 13.53 7.25 -10.47
CA PRO A 48 14.77 7.62 -11.17
C PRO A 48 15.03 9.14 -11.19
N ASP A 49 14.00 9.94 -10.95
CA ASP A 49 14.04 11.39 -10.77
C ASP A 49 14.61 11.82 -9.40
N GLY A 50 14.84 10.87 -8.49
CA GLY A 50 15.31 11.14 -7.14
C GLY A 50 14.25 11.72 -6.23
N VAL A 51 12.98 11.75 -6.64
CA VAL A 51 11.89 12.28 -5.82
C VAL A 51 11.31 11.16 -4.94
N PRO A 52 11.27 11.32 -3.61
CA PRO A 52 10.60 10.36 -2.74
C PRO A 52 9.08 10.48 -2.90
N HIS A 53 8.44 9.33 -3.04
CA HIS A 53 7.00 9.17 -3.14
C HIS A 53 6.49 8.40 -1.93
N PHE A 54 5.52 8.98 -1.25
CA PHE A 54 4.91 8.41 -0.07
C PHE A 54 3.38 8.31 -0.26
N ARG A 55 2.82 7.11 -0.07
CA ARG A 55 1.37 6.88 -0.23
C ARG A 55 0.84 5.92 0.81
N GLU A 56 -0.32 6.24 1.38
CA GLU A 56 -0.99 5.46 2.42
C GLU A 56 -2.30 4.87 1.92
N PHE A 57 -2.74 3.78 2.54
CA PHE A 57 -4.01 3.12 2.28
C PHE A 57 -4.54 2.45 3.55
N GLY A 58 -5.84 2.18 3.59
CA GLY A 58 -6.48 1.50 4.71
C GLY A 58 -7.80 2.12 5.14
N ASN A 59 -8.40 1.52 6.17
CA ASN A 59 -9.69 1.93 6.75
C ASN A 59 -9.54 2.42 8.21
N THR A 60 -8.30 2.63 8.66
CA THR A 60 -8.00 3.13 10.01
C THR A 60 -8.06 4.65 10.00
N ALA A 61 -8.93 5.23 10.83
CA ALA A 61 -8.99 6.67 11.01
C ALA A 61 -7.98 7.08 12.10
N GLY A 62 -6.95 7.84 11.73
CA GLY A 62 -5.95 8.37 12.64
C GLY A 62 -5.46 9.75 12.21
N GLY A 63 -5.99 10.81 12.82
CA GLY A 63 -5.59 12.21 12.61
C GLY A 63 -6.21 12.90 11.39
N ASN A 64 -5.98 14.23 11.27
CA ASN A 64 -6.51 15.16 10.24
C ASN A 64 -6.22 14.77 8.76
N VAL A 65 -5.55 13.66 8.53
CA VAL A 65 -5.37 13.07 7.21
C VAL A 65 -6.47 12.03 7.07
N GLN A 66 -7.58 12.42 6.43
CA GLN A 66 -8.44 11.43 5.79
C GLN A 66 -7.54 10.68 4.82
N ILE A 67 -7.04 9.50 5.21
CA ILE A 67 -6.50 8.53 4.26
C ILE A 67 -7.60 8.43 3.22
N ALA A 68 -7.34 8.94 2.02
CA ALA A 68 -8.36 9.14 1.02
C ALA A 68 -9.09 7.81 0.89
N SER A 69 -10.31 7.78 1.42
CA SER A 69 -11.18 6.63 1.38
C SER A 69 -11.67 6.51 -0.06
N ARG A 70 -10.74 6.30 -1.00
CA ARG A 70 -11.03 5.49 -2.18
C ARG A 70 -11.49 4.18 -1.56
N GLY A 71 -12.78 3.89 -1.73
CA GLY A 71 -13.51 2.93 -0.91
C GLY A 71 -12.76 1.60 -0.74
N SER A 72 -13.17 0.82 0.25
CA SER A 72 -12.57 -0.47 0.67
C SER A 72 -12.39 -1.55 -0.42
N ASP A 73 -12.69 -1.18 -1.67
CA ASP A 73 -12.90 -2.04 -2.83
C ASP A 73 -11.85 -1.80 -3.93
N ASP A 74 -11.07 -0.72 -3.89
CA ASP A 74 -9.93 -0.51 -4.82
C ASP A 74 -8.61 -0.85 -4.11
N PRO A 75 -7.96 -1.99 -4.44
CA PRO A 75 -6.72 -2.41 -3.82
C PRO A 75 -5.59 -1.45 -4.18
N PHE A 76 -4.62 -1.40 -3.28
CA PHE A 76 -3.40 -0.66 -3.55
C PHE A 76 -2.65 -1.35 -4.69
N CYS A 77 -2.29 -0.57 -5.70
CA CYS A 77 -1.53 -1.02 -6.86
C CYS A 77 -0.36 -0.07 -7.10
N ASP A 78 0.78 -0.62 -7.49
CA ASP A 78 1.98 0.10 -7.88
C ASP A 78 2.65 -0.54 -9.09
N VAL A 79 3.27 0.26 -9.95
CA VAL A 79 3.97 -0.19 -11.16
C VAL A 79 5.31 0.52 -11.25
N VAL A 80 6.38 -0.26 -11.22
CA VAL A 80 7.76 0.24 -11.29
C VAL A 80 8.48 -0.41 -12.47
N LYS A 81 9.24 0.40 -13.21
CA LYS A 81 10.17 -0.09 -14.23
C LYS A 81 11.55 -0.27 -13.61
N ASP A 82 12.08 -1.49 -13.68
CA ASP A 82 13.41 -1.88 -13.20
C ASP A 82 14.22 -2.44 -14.38
N GLY A 83 14.99 -1.56 -15.03
CA GLY A 83 15.68 -1.89 -16.28
C GLY A 83 14.71 -2.29 -17.41
N ASP A 84 14.84 -3.52 -17.89
CA ASP A 84 13.98 -4.13 -18.91
C ASP A 84 12.77 -4.88 -18.31
N THR A 85 12.61 -4.88 -16.99
CA THR A 85 11.50 -5.55 -16.29
C THR A 85 10.48 -4.53 -15.79
N VAL A 86 9.19 -4.82 -15.99
CA VAL A 86 8.09 -4.09 -15.35
C VAL A 86 7.61 -4.91 -14.16
N ARG A 87 7.62 -4.31 -12.96
CA ARG A 87 7.12 -4.94 -11.73
C ARG A 87 5.82 -4.26 -11.32
N ALA A 88 4.75 -5.04 -11.27
CA ALA A 88 3.46 -4.62 -10.72
C ALA A 88 3.24 -5.25 -9.35
N THR A 89 2.82 -4.45 -8.37
CA THR A 89 2.48 -4.89 -7.01
C THR A 89 1.01 -4.58 -6.76
N VAL A 90 0.23 -5.56 -6.29
CA VAL A 90 -1.20 -5.39 -5.96
C VAL A 90 -1.49 -6.04 -4.61
N GLU A 91 -2.06 -5.26 -3.69
CA GLU A 91 -2.38 -5.70 -2.32
C GLU A 91 -3.80 -6.26 -2.22
N LEU A 92 -3.91 -7.58 -1.99
CA LEU A 92 -5.19 -8.31 -1.94
C LEU A 92 -5.35 -9.08 -0.60
N PRO A 93 -5.57 -8.38 0.53
CA PRO A 93 -5.67 -9.03 1.84
C PRO A 93 -6.91 -9.93 1.93
N GLY A 94 -6.71 -11.16 2.42
CA GLY A 94 -7.78 -12.13 2.64
C GLY A 94 -8.32 -12.81 1.37
N ILE A 95 -7.63 -12.65 0.24
CA ILE A 95 -7.94 -13.33 -1.03
C ILE A 95 -7.01 -14.54 -1.19
N ALA A 96 -7.57 -15.69 -1.53
CA ALA A 96 -6.79 -16.88 -1.83
C ALA A 96 -6.14 -16.76 -3.22
N LYS A 97 -4.97 -17.36 -3.42
CA LYS A 97 -4.24 -17.25 -4.69
C LYS A 97 -5.07 -17.79 -5.87
N GLU A 98 -5.85 -18.83 -5.60
CA GLU A 98 -6.69 -19.52 -6.57
C GLU A 98 -7.84 -18.65 -7.08
N ASP A 99 -8.22 -17.61 -6.32
CA ASP A 99 -9.26 -16.65 -6.67
C ASP A 99 -8.72 -15.47 -7.51
N ILE A 100 -7.42 -15.44 -7.81
CA ILE A 100 -6.77 -14.33 -8.55
C ILE A 100 -6.57 -14.71 -10.01
N SER A 101 -7.14 -13.91 -10.92
CA SER A 101 -6.94 -14.01 -12.36
C SER A 101 -6.08 -12.85 -12.88
N LEU A 102 -5.12 -13.18 -13.74
CA LEU A 102 -4.18 -12.23 -14.35
C LEU A 102 -4.28 -12.31 -15.87
N GLU A 103 -4.53 -11.17 -16.52
CA GLU A 103 -4.56 -11.04 -17.98
C GLU A 103 -3.55 -9.98 -18.43
N GLY A 104 -2.54 -10.40 -19.18
CA GLY A 104 -1.50 -9.52 -19.71
C GLY A 104 -1.67 -9.24 -21.20
N THR A 105 -1.53 -7.99 -21.59
CA THR A 105 -1.33 -7.56 -22.98
C THR A 105 0.09 -7.03 -23.18
N ALA A 106 0.43 -6.56 -24.37
CA ALA A 106 1.72 -5.91 -24.63
C ALA A 106 1.96 -4.69 -23.72
N ASN A 107 0.90 -4.02 -23.27
CA ASN A 107 0.99 -2.72 -22.59
C ASN A 107 0.21 -2.68 -21.26
N THR A 108 -0.51 -3.73 -20.89
CA THR A 108 -1.37 -3.71 -19.70
C THR A 108 -1.34 -5.01 -18.93
N LEU A 109 -1.57 -4.93 -17.63
CA LEU A 109 -1.84 -6.06 -16.76
C LEU A 109 -3.18 -5.84 -16.06
N THR A 110 -4.13 -6.72 -16.29
CA THR A 110 -5.41 -6.74 -15.57
C THR A 110 -5.35 -7.78 -14.46
N VAL A 111 -5.68 -7.36 -13.23
CA VAL A 111 -5.81 -8.21 -12.04
C VAL A 111 -7.28 -8.25 -11.65
N SER A 112 -7.84 -9.44 -11.58
CA SER A 112 -9.24 -9.67 -11.24
C SER A 112 -9.38 -10.68 -10.10
N VAL A 113 -10.34 -10.45 -9.22
CA VAL A 113 -10.72 -11.36 -8.13
C VAL A 113 -12.21 -11.60 -8.24
N ASP A 114 -12.60 -12.88 -8.25
CA ASP A 114 -14.01 -13.28 -8.28
C ASP A 114 -14.25 -14.39 -7.26
N ASN A 115 -14.69 -14.01 -6.05
CA ASN A 115 -15.10 -14.97 -5.03
C ASN A 115 -16.35 -14.50 -4.27
N HIS A 116 -16.90 -15.37 -3.43
CA HIS A 116 -18.14 -15.09 -2.68
C HIS A 116 -18.05 -13.91 -1.70
N LYS A 117 -16.84 -13.40 -1.41
CA LYS A 117 -16.60 -12.32 -0.44
C LYS A 117 -16.27 -10.98 -1.10
N LYS A 118 -15.59 -10.98 -2.24
CA LYS A 118 -15.14 -9.79 -2.97
C LYS A 118 -15.11 -10.05 -4.47
N GLN A 119 -15.58 -9.06 -5.23
CA GLN A 119 -15.42 -9.00 -6.67
C GLN A 119 -14.69 -7.72 -7.05
N PHE A 120 -13.63 -7.83 -7.84
CA PHE A 120 -12.77 -6.71 -8.19
C PHE A 120 -12.10 -6.94 -9.55
N SER A 121 -11.88 -5.87 -10.32
CA SER A 121 -11.04 -5.91 -11.52
C SER A 121 -10.32 -4.57 -11.70
N LYS A 122 -9.02 -4.62 -12.00
CA LYS A 122 -8.20 -3.42 -12.25
C LYS A 122 -7.15 -3.67 -13.31
N THR A 123 -7.07 -2.71 -14.22
CA THR A 123 -6.05 -2.67 -15.25
C THR A 123 -4.96 -1.68 -14.85
N LEU A 124 -3.73 -2.16 -14.88
CA LEU A 124 -2.50 -1.39 -14.75
C LEU A 124 -1.95 -1.16 -16.16
N ALA A 125 -1.63 0.10 -16.49
CA ALA A 125 -1.09 0.54 -17.78
C ALA A 125 0.13 1.44 -17.57
#